data_AF-A0A4P5PCI0-F1
#
_entry.id   AF-A0A4P5PCI0-F1
#
_cell.length_a   1.000
_cell.length_b   1.000
_cell.length_c   1.000
_cell.angle_alpha   90.00
_cell.angle_beta   90.00
_cell.angle_gamma   90.00
#
_symmetry.space_group_name_H-M   'P 1'
#
loop_
_entity.id
_entity.type
_entity.pdbx_description
1 polymer ?
#
loop_
_entity_poly.entity_id
_entity_poly.type
_entity_poly.pdbx_seq_one_letter_code
_entity_poly.pdbx_strand_id
1 'polypeptide(L)' 'MVEAFGLPARYQPWDEEKIFQAMTHDKKVRGDKIRIVIVEDIGKSRIMSVPLNELREYVTLE' A
#
# COMPACT_ATOMS: atom_id res chain seq x y z
N MET A 1 12.78 4.23 -11.88
CA MET A 1 12.87 5.72 -11.78
C MET A 1 13.43 6.16 -10.44
N VAL A 2 12.88 5.74 -9.29
CA VAL A 2 13.39 6.14 -7.96
C VAL A 2 14.86 5.74 -7.73
N GLU A 3 15.29 4.59 -8.26
CA GLU A 3 16.70 4.13 -8.21
C GLU A 3 17.67 5.07 -8.92
N ALA A 4 17.24 5.75 -10.00
CA ALA A 4 18.08 6.73 -10.70
C ALA A 4 18.39 7.95 -9.83
N PHE A 5 17.61 8.18 -8.77
CA PHE A 5 17.83 9.20 -7.74
C PHE A 5 18.44 8.61 -6.46
N GLY A 6 18.94 7.38 -6.50
CA GLY A 6 19.57 6.71 -5.35
C GLY A 6 18.60 6.24 -4.26
N LEU A 7 17.30 6.20 -4.55
CA LEU A 7 16.28 5.72 -3.60
C LEU A 7 16.08 4.21 -3.73
N PRO A 8 15.84 3.50 -2.60
CA PRO A 8 15.54 2.07 -2.65
C PRO A 8 14.18 1.82 -3.31
N ALA A 9 14.16 0.96 -4.32
CA ALA A 9 12.91 0.48 -4.94
C ALA A 9 12.40 -0.83 -4.33
N ARG A 10 13.24 -1.51 -3.53
CA ARG A 10 12.94 -2.79 -2.89
C ARG A 10 13.52 -2.80 -1.48
N TYR A 11 12.87 -3.51 -0.58
CA TYR A 11 13.33 -3.76 0.78
C TYR A 11 12.96 -5.19 1.15
N GLN A 12 13.85 -5.89 1.85
CA GLN A 12 13.63 -7.21 2.44
C GLN A 12 14.53 -7.29 3.68
N PRO A 13 14.12 -7.97 4.77
CA PRO A 13 12.89 -8.75 4.92
C PRO A 13 11.67 -7.92 5.32
N TRP A 14 10.48 -8.30 4.84
CA TRP A 14 9.19 -7.75 5.31
C TRP A 14 8.68 -8.51 6.53
N ASP A 15 8.08 -7.79 7.47
CA ASP A 15 7.26 -8.38 8.53
C ASP A 15 5.81 -8.10 8.17
N GLU A 16 5.21 -9.06 7.46
CA GLU A 16 3.87 -8.92 6.87
C GLU A 16 2.81 -8.56 7.90
N GLU A 17 2.86 -9.16 9.10
CA GLU A 17 1.90 -8.89 10.17
C GLU A 17 2.08 -7.48 10.73
N LYS A 18 3.31 -7.02 10.93
CA LYS A 18 3.55 -5.63 11.36
C LYS A 18 3.11 -4.62 10.31
N ILE A 19 3.35 -4.90 9.04
CA ILE A 19 2.92 -4.03 7.94
C ILE A 19 1.40 -3.98 7.91
N PHE A 20 0.73 -5.13 7.93
CA PHE A 20 -0.73 -5.19 7.95
C PHE A 20 -1.31 -4.45 9.17
N GLN A 21 -0.77 -4.69 10.37
CA GLN A 21 -1.18 -3.99 11.58
C GLN A 21 -1.02 -2.47 11.42
N ALA A 22 0.10 -2.00 10.88
CA ALA A 22 0.32 -0.57 10.63
C ALA A 22 -0.72 0.02 9.65
N MET A 23 -1.08 -0.72 8.58
CA MET A 23 -2.10 -0.27 7.62
C MET A 23 -3.48 -0.09 8.25
N THR A 24 -3.87 -0.94 9.21
CA THR A 24 -5.16 -0.81 9.91
C THR A 24 -5.28 0.49 10.73
N HIS A 25 -4.15 1.12 11.06
CA HIS A 25 -4.10 2.38 11.82
C HIS A 25 -4.03 3.62 10.91
N ASP A 26 -4.04 3.46 9.58
CA ASP A 26 -3.95 4.59 8.64
C ASP A 26 -5.22 5.47 8.72
N LYS A 27 -5.04 6.80 8.68
CA LYS A 27 -6.15 7.77 8.74
C LYS A 27 -7.12 7.69 7.56
N LYS A 28 -6.76 6.98 6.48
CA LYS A 28 -7.61 6.68 5.31
C LYS A 28 -8.54 5.49 5.53
N VAL A 29 -8.44 4.82 6.68
CA VAL A 29 -9.41 3.83 7.12
C VAL A 29 -10.74 4.51 7.46
N ARG A 30 -11.83 3.90 7.02
CA ARG A 30 -13.22 4.30 7.24
C ARG A 30 -14.04 3.03 7.50
N GLY A 31 -14.21 2.71 8.77
CA GLY A 31 -14.85 1.45 9.18
C GLY A 31 -13.98 0.25 8.80
N ASP A 32 -14.55 -0.67 8.04
CA ASP A 32 -13.93 -1.92 7.55
C ASP A 32 -13.20 -1.76 6.21
N LYS A 33 -13.11 -0.53 5.68
CA LYS A 33 -12.51 -0.22 4.38
C LYS A 33 -11.39 0.80 4.50
N ILE A 34 -10.45 0.74 3.57
CA ILE A 34 -9.38 1.73 3.39
C ILE A 34 -9.49 2.39 2.02
N ARG A 35 -9.19 3.70 1.95
CA ARG A 35 -9.05 4.42 0.69
C ARG A 35 -7.60 4.43 0.24
N ILE A 36 -7.32 3.84 -0.91
CA ILE A 36 -5.98 3.75 -1.52
C ILE A 36 -5.92 4.62 -2.77
N VAL A 37 -4.80 5.31 -2.97
CA VAL A 37 -4.50 6.01 -4.21
C VAL A 37 -3.82 5.02 -5.15
N ILE A 38 -4.46 4.71 -6.26
CA ILE A 38 -3.90 3.87 -7.33
C ILE A 38 -3.44 4.80 -8.45
N VAL A 39 -2.16 4.72 -8.80
CA VAL A 39 -1.59 5.45 -9.93
C VAL A 39 -1.87 4.64 -11.20
N GLU A 40 -2.61 5.23 -12.13
CA GLU A 40 -2.92 4.60 -13.43
C GLU A 40 -1.88 4.96 -14.48
N ASP A 41 -1.41 6.21 -14.44
CA ASP A 41 -0.38 6.76 -15.31
C ASP A 41 0.33 7.92 -14.61
N ILE A 42 1.47 8.38 -15.13
CA ILE A 42 2.17 9.54 -14.57
C ILE A 42 1.25 10.76 -14.64
N GLY A 43 0.97 11.33 -13.46
CA GLY A 43 0.05 12.47 -13.31
C GLY A 43 -1.43 12.10 -13.26
N LYS A 44 -1.80 10.81 -13.32
CA LYS A 44 -3.19 10.33 -13.19
C LYS A 44 -3.31 9.29 -12.09
N SER A 45 -4.22 9.53 -11.16
CA SER A 45 -4.53 8.59 -10.10
C SER A 45 -6.01 8.58 -9.79
N ARG A 46 -6.48 7.47 -9.22
CA ARG A 46 -7.83 7.36 -8.69
C ARG A 46 -7.80 6.86 -7.25
N ILE A 47 -8.81 7.27 -6.49
CA ILE A 47 -9.01 6.79 -5.13
C ILE A 47 -9.94 5.57 -5.20
N MET A 48 -9.43 4.43 -4.78
CA MET A 48 -10.18 3.18 -4.68
C MET A 48 -10.46 2.86 -3.21
N SER A 49 -11.67 2.40 -2.91
CA SER A 49 -11.99 1.88 -1.58
C SER A 49 -11.92 0.36 -1.62
N VAL A 50 -11.09 -0.24 -0.77
CA VAL A 50 -10.95 -1.69 -0.65
C VAL A 50 -11.24 -2.15 0.78
N PRO A 51 -11.79 -3.35 0.98
CA PRO A 51 -11.88 -3.97 2.29
C PRO A 51 -10.52 -4.13 2.97
N LEU A 52 -10.46 -3.92 4.28
CA LEU A 52 -9.21 -4.00 5.06
C LEU A 52 -8.58 -5.40 5.01
N ASN A 53 -9.39 -6.47 4.96
CA ASN A 53 -8.90 -7.84 4.90
C ASN A 53 -8.15 -8.16 3.59
N GLU A 54 -8.53 -7.53 2.48
CA GLU A 54 -7.86 -7.69 1.17
C GLU A 54 -6.44 -7.10 1.17
N LEU A 55 -6.12 -6.18 2.09
CA LEU A 55 -4.77 -5.58 2.16
C LEU A 55 -3.67 -6.61 2.44
N ARG A 56 -3.98 -7.74 3.09
CA ARG A 56 -2.98 -8.79 3.34
C ARG A 56 -2.38 -9.30 2.03
N GLU A 57 -3.23 -9.45 1.02
CA GLU A 57 -2.82 -9.95 -0.30
C GLU A 57 -1.80 -9.01 -0.97
N TYR A 58 -1.90 -7.70 -0.73
CA TYR A 58 -0.98 -6.71 -1.31
C TYR A 58 0.43 -6.73 -0.71
N VAL A 59 0.58 -7.26 0.50
CA VAL A 59 1.90 -7.37 1.17
C VAL A 59 2.58 -8.69 0.80
N THR A 60 1.82 -9.68 0.33
CA THR A 60 2.33 -11.00 -0.07
C THR A 60 2.60 -11.16 -1.56
N LEU A 61 2.13 -10.22 -2.39
CA LEU A 61 2.35 -10.26 -3.84
C LEU A 61 3.79 -9.85 -4.17
N GLU A 62 4.61 -10.85 -4.54
CA GLU A 62 5.93 -10.66 -5.17
C GLU A 62 5.83 -10.26 -6.65
#